data_AF-A0A0M9E2M7-F1
#
_entry.id   AF-A0A0M9E2M7-F1
#
_cell.length_a   1.000
_cell.length_b   1.000
_cell.length_c   1.000
_cell.angle_alpha   90.00
_cell.angle_beta   90.00
_cell.angle_gamma   90.00
#
_symmetry.space_group_name_H-M   'P 1'
#
loop_
_entity.id
_entity.type
_entity.pdbx_description
1 polymer ?
#
loop_
_entity_poly.entity_id
_entity_poly.type
_entity_poly.pdbx_seq_one_letter_code
_entity_poly.pdbx_strand_id
1 'polypeptide(L)'
;MLGFTEPEVKQLINLTLPDQSNLLLIKNIKELYNGYLFNENCQKIYNPDMVLYYLSEYQKNDMQPKELIDTNIASDYGKIKKLFALQEPFRNSQVLEELMTSGETPATLTPQFSFERDFNRNDFVSLLFYL
;
A
#
# COMPACT_ATOMS: atom_id res chain seq x y z
N MET A 1 7.79 -13.85 -6.29
CA MET A 1 7.09 -12.91 -5.38
C MET A 1 5.61 -13.20 -5.48
N LEU A 2 4.91 -13.22 -4.34
CA LEU A 2 3.49 -13.56 -4.27
C LEU A 2 2.67 -12.27 -4.48
N GLY A 3 1.89 -12.23 -5.55
CA GLY A 3 1.10 -11.07 -5.95
C GLY A 3 0.46 -11.31 -7.31
N PHE A 4 -0.59 -10.56 -7.64
CA PHE A 4 -1.18 -10.59 -8.98
C PHE A 4 -0.67 -9.43 -9.82
N THR A 5 -0.31 -9.70 -11.06
CA THR A 5 -0.07 -8.68 -12.07
C THR A 5 -1.40 -8.13 -12.59
N GLU A 6 -1.41 -6.95 -13.23
CA GLU A 6 -2.64 -6.42 -13.83
C GLU A 6 -3.31 -7.39 -14.84
N PRO A 7 -2.56 -8.12 -15.69
CA PRO A 7 -3.12 -9.17 -16.53
C PRO A 7 -3.79 -10.32 -15.75
N GLU A 8 -3.20 -10.74 -14.62
CA GLU A 8 -3.80 -11.79 -13.79
C GLU A 8 -5.07 -11.28 -13.08
N VAL A 9 -5.08 -10.03 -12.61
CA VAL A 9 -6.31 -9.40 -12.07
C VAL A 9 -7.41 -9.34 -13.13
N LYS A 10 -7.07 -8.96 -14.38
CA LYS A 10 -8.02 -9.01 -15.52
C LYS A 10 -8.60 -10.41 -15.72
N GLN A 11 -7.76 -11.44 -15.67
CA GLN A 11 -8.21 -12.82 -15.79
C GLN A 11 -9.13 -13.23 -14.65
N LEU A 12 -8.81 -12.85 -13.42
CA LEU A 12 -9.66 -13.12 -12.25
C LEU A 12 -11.03 -12.47 -12.38
N ILE A 13 -11.10 -11.19 -12.77
CA ILE A 13 -12.38 -10.50 -12.99
C ILE A 13 -13.22 -11.22 -14.05
N ASN A 14 -12.61 -11.61 -15.17
CA ASN A 14 -13.33 -12.37 -16.21
C ASN A 14 -13.88 -13.71 -15.71
N LEU A 15 -13.17 -14.38 -14.81
CA LEU A 15 -13.58 -15.67 -14.26
C LEU A 15 -14.68 -15.52 -13.19
N THR A 16 -14.67 -14.43 -12.42
CA THR A 16 -15.60 -14.24 -11.28
C THR A 16 -16.78 -13.34 -11.60
N LEU A 17 -16.63 -12.39 -12.52
CA LEU A 17 -17.59 -11.31 -12.85
C LEU A 17 -17.67 -11.09 -14.38
N PRO A 18 -18.05 -12.11 -15.18
CA PRO A 18 -17.96 -12.07 -16.65
C PRO A 18 -18.82 -10.98 -17.30
N ASP A 19 -19.91 -10.56 -16.67
CA ASP A 19 -20.84 -9.57 -17.19
C ASP A 19 -20.45 -8.11 -16.83
N GLN A 20 -19.40 -7.92 -16.03
CA GLN A 20 -18.98 -6.61 -15.54
C GLN A 20 -17.86 -5.99 -16.40
N SER A 21 -17.83 -4.65 -16.43
CA SER A 21 -16.78 -3.93 -17.16
C SER A 21 -15.42 -4.05 -16.45
N ASN A 22 -14.53 -4.87 -17.01
CA ASN A 22 -13.15 -5.03 -16.53
C ASN A 22 -12.45 -3.69 -16.30
N LEU A 23 -12.61 -2.72 -17.20
CA LEU A 23 -11.91 -1.44 -17.13
C LEU A 23 -12.24 -0.65 -15.86
N LEU A 24 -13.51 -0.63 -15.47
CA LEU A 24 -13.94 0.09 -14.26
C LEU A 24 -13.45 -0.62 -12.99
N LEU A 25 -13.58 -1.95 -12.95
CA LEU A 25 -13.15 -2.74 -11.79
C LEU A 25 -11.64 -2.67 -11.58
N ILE A 26 -10.84 -2.73 -12.64
CA ILE A 26 -9.38 -2.59 -12.55
C ILE A 26 -9.00 -1.19 -12.09
N LYS A 27 -9.68 -0.16 -12.61
CA LYS A 27 -9.46 1.22 -12.16
C LYS A 27 -9.74 1.34 -10.66
N ASN A 28 -10.87 0.81 -10.19
CA ASN A 28 -11.23 0.84 -8.77
C ASN A 28 -10.22 0.07 -7.92
N ILE A 29 -9.86 -1.16 -8.30
CA ILE A 29 -8.83 -1.97 -7.62
C ILE A 29 -7.49 -1.22 -7.57
N LYS A 30 -7.14 -0.49 -8.64
CA LYS A 30 -5.91 0.31 -8.69
C LYS A 30 -5.96 1.55 -7.82
N GLU A 31 -7.08 2.26 -7.77
CA GLU A 31 -7.25 3.41 -6.87
C GLU A 31 -7.26 2.98 -5.40
N LEU A 32 -7.84 1.82 -5.11
CA LEU A 32 -7.99 1.30 -3.75
C LEU A 32 -6.73 0.61 -3.23
N TYR A 33 -6.03 -0.13 -4.10
CA TYR A 33 -4.95 -1.03 -3.67
C TYR A 33 -3.59 -0.78 -4.35
N ASN A 34 -3.51 0.12 -5.36
CA ASN A 34 -2.35 0.71 -6.08
C ASN A 34 -1.15 -0.18 -6.48
N GLY A 35 -1.14 -1.44 -6.11
CA GLY A 35 -0.05 -2.40 -6.24
C GLY A 35 1.21 -2.01 -5.45
N TYR A 36 2.06 -2.99 -5.18
CA TYR A 36 3.42 -2.82 -4.68
C TYR A 36 4.42 -2.82 -5.84
N LEU A 37 5.42 -1.94 -5.77
CA LEU A 37 6.55 -1.90 -6.69
C LEU A 37 7.84 -2.16 -5.92
N PHE A 38 8.35 -3.39 -6.00
CA PHE A 38 9.52 -3.81 -5.22
C PHE A 38 10.86 -3.44 -5.89
N ASN A 39 10.85 -3.24 -7.20
CA ASN A 39 12.00 -2.80 -7.97
C ASN A 39 11.52 -1.88 -9.09
N GLU A 40 12.25 -0.81 -9.36
CA GLU A 40 11.94 0.17 -10.41
C GLU A 40 11.83 -0.46 -11.81
N ASN A 41 12.51 -1.58 -12.05
CA ASN A 41 12.51 -2.32 -13.32
C ASN A 41 11.46 -3.42 -13.37
N CYS A 42 10.65 -3.60 -12.32
CA CYS A 42 9.60 -4.61 -12.27
C CYS A 42 8.22 -3.99 -12.48
N GLN A 43 7.25 -4.83 -12.85
CA GLN A 43 5.85 -4.41 -12.87
C GLN A 43 5.27 -4.36 -11.45
N LYS A 44 4.28 -3.49 -11.26
CA LYS A 44 3.48 -3.47 -10.03
C LYS A 44 2.72 -4.78 -9.85
N ILE A 45 2.67 -5.27 -8.61
CA ILE A 45 1.86 -6.44 -8.23
C ILE A 45 0.85 -6.08 -7.15
N TYR A 46 -0.38 -6.53 -7.32
CA TYR A 46 -1.48 -6.35 -6.38
C TYR A 46 -1.43 -7.38 -5.26
N ASN A 47 -1.85 -6.96 -4.07
CA ASN A 47 -2.03 -7.87 -2.93
C ASN A 47 -3.13 -8.90 -3.27
N PRO A 48 -2.82 -10.21 -3.26
CA PRO A 48 -3.81 -11.24 -3.58
C PRO A 48 -5.04 -11.20 -2.67
N ASP A 49 -4.84 -11.00 -1.35
CA ASP A 49 -5.92 -11.02 -0.37
C ASP A 49 -6.92 -9.88 -0.63
N MET A 50 -6.40 -8.68 -0.90
CA MET A 50 -7.24 -7.52 -1.21
C MET A 50 -8.01 -7.67 -2.53
N VAL A 51 -7.37 -8.23 -3.56
CA VAL A 51 -8.04 -8.48 -4.85
C VAL A 51 -9.13 -9.52 -4.69
N LEU A 52 -8.83 -10.65 -4.04
CA LEU A 52 -9.81 -11.72 -3.84
C LEU A 52 -10.97 -11.29 -2.95
N TYR A 53 -10.69 -10.52 -1.90
CA TYR A 53 -11.71 -9.92 -1.06
C TYR A 53 -12.62 -8.98 -1.86
N TYR A 54 -12.05 -8.09 -2.68
CA TYR A 54 -12.80 -7.18 -3.52
C TYR A 54 -13.76 -7.92 -4.46
N LEU A 55 -13.25 -8.94 -5.16
CA LEU A 55 -14.05 -9.75 -6.09
C LEU A 55 -15.14 -10.54 -5.36
N SER A 56 -14.83 -11.12 -4.20
CA SER A 56 -15.79 -11.85 -3.36
C SER A 56 -16.94 -10.94 -2.91
N GLU A 57 -16.64 -9.74 -2.41
CA GLU A 57 -17.68 -8.82 -1.95
C GLU A 57 -18.54 -8.29 -3.11
N TYR A 58 -17.91 -8.04 -4.26
CA TYR A 58 -18.65 -7.65 -5.46
C TYR A 58 -19.58 -8.77 -5.91
N GLN A 59 -19.12 -10.01 -5.94
CA GLN A 59 -19.94 -11.16 -6.31
C GLN A 59 -21.15 -11.36 -5.38
N LYS A 60 -21.01 -11.04 -4.09
CA LYS A 60 -22.11 -11.18 -3.11
C LYS A 60 -23.13 -10.05 -3.17
N ASN A 61 -22.66 -8.81 -3.37
CA ASN A 61 -23.47 -7.60 -3.16
C ASN A 61 -23.75 -6.81 -4.44
N ASP A 62 -23.18 -7.22 -5.57
CA ASP A 62 -23.13 -6.48 -6.85
C ASP A 62 -22.61 -5.04 -6.69
N MET A 63 -21.76 -4.85 -5.68
CA MET A 63 -21.20 -3.56 -5.27
C MET A 63 -19.80 -3.77 -4.69
N GLN A 64 -18.95 -2.75 -4.83
CA GLN A 64 -17.63 -2.75 -4.21
C GLN A 64 -17.70 -2.93 -2.67
N PRO A 65 -16.65 -3.45 -2.02
CA PRO A 65 -16.61 -3.58 -0.57
C PRO A 65 -16.87 -2.25 0.12
N LYS A 66 -17.69 -2.27 1.18
CA LYS A 66 -17.86 -1.10 2.06
C LYS A 66 -16.62 -0.86 2.92
N GLU A 67 -16.05 -1.94 3.44
CA GLU A 67 -14.79 -1.91 4.18
C GLU A 67 -13.66 -2.21 3.21
N LEU A 68 -12.88 -1.18 2.88
CA LEU A 68 -11.79 -1.25 1.90
C LEU A 68 -10.46 -1.71 2.53
N ILE A 69 -10.39 -1.66 3.86
CA ILE A 69 -9.18 -1.91 4.63
C ILE A 69 -9.32 -3.28 5.27
N ASP A 70 -8.42 -4.19 4.94
CA ASP A 70 -8.27 -5.44 5.69
C ASP A 70 -7.95 -5.09 7.15
N THR A 71 -8.67 -5.69 8.10
CA THR A 71 -8.34 -5.64 9.53
C THR A 71 -6.88 -5.99 9.86
N ASN A 72 -6.14 -6.65 8.97
CA ASN A 72 -4.69 -6.86 9.07
C ASN A 72 -3.87 -5.54 9.09
N ILE A 73 -4.37 -4.45 8.48
CA ILE A 73 -3.72 -3.12 8.48
C ILE A 73 -3.83 -2.44 9.87
N ALA A 74 -4.74 -2.88 10.74
CA ALA A 74 -4.83 -2.38 12.13
C ALA A 74 -3.51 -2.53 12.88
N SER A 75 -2.77 -3.62 12.62
CA SER A 75 -1.45 -3.85 13.21
C SER A 75 -0.40 -2.85 12.69
N ASP A 76 -0.51 -2.44 11.43
CA ASP A 76 0.38 -1.47 10.80
C ASP A 76 0.12 -0.05 11.34
N TYR A 77 -1.13 0.32 11.65
CA TYR A 77 -1.42 1.57 12.36
C TYR A 77 -0.70 1.64 13.72
N GLY A 78 -0.62 0.52 14.44
CA GLY A 78 0.14 0.43 15.69
C GLY A 78 1.64 0.63 15.47
N LYS A 79 2.22 0.06 14.41
CA LYS A 79 3.62 0.26 14.03
C LYS A 79 3.88 1.71 13.63
N ILE A 80 3.04 2.28 12.77
CA ILE A 80 3.09 3.67 12.30
C ILE A 80 3.03 4.64 13.49
N LYS A 81 2.11 4.43 14.44
CA LYS A 81 2.01 5.26 15.66
C LYS A 81 3.27 5.21 16.51
N LYS A 82 3.88 4.02 16.68
CA LYS A 82 5.15 3.88 17.39
C LYS A 82 6.28 4.58 16.63
N LEU A 83 6.28 4.48 15.29
CA LEU A 83 7.25 5.13 14.42
C LEU A 83 7.23 6.65 14.57
N PHE A 84 6.03 7.25 14.67
CA PHE A 84 5.87 8.69 14.89
C PHE A 84 6.42 9.16 16.25
N ALA A 85 6.30 8.32 17.27
CA ALA A 85 6.81 8.62 18.60
C ALA A 85 8.34 8.46 18.71
N LEU A 86 9.04 7.98 17.67
CA LEU A 86 10.49 7.81 17.70
C LEU A 86 11.22 9.15 17.61
N GLN A 87 11.92 9.46 18.71
CA GLN A 87 12.89 10.55 18.92
C GLN A 87 12.37 11.97 18.64
N GLU A 88 11.93 12.29 17.42
CA GLU A 88 11.64 13.65 16.94
C GLU A 88 10.24 13.78 16.30
N PRO A 89 9.15 13.81 17.10
CA PRO A 89 7.77 13.80 16.58
C PRO A 89 7.42 14.98 15.67
N PHE A 90 7.97 16.17 15.95
CA PHE A 90 7.71 17.37 15.14
C PHE A 90 8.26 17.23 13.72
N ARG A 91 9.53 16.82 13.58
CA ARG A 91 10.17 16.58 12.28
C ARG A 91 9.46 15.46 11.51
N ASN A 92 9.10 14.38 12.19
CA ASN A 92 8.38 13.26 11.59
C ASN A 92 7.02 13.71 11.02
N SER A 93 6.35 14.65 11.69
CA SER A 93 5.07 15.22 11.23
C SER A 93 5.24 16.08 9.99
N GLN A 94 6.33 16.85 9.86
CA GLN A 94 6.63 17.65 8.67
C GLN A 94 6.85 16.78 7.42
N VAL A 95 7.55 15.64 7.56
CA VAL A 95 7.75 14.69 6.46
C VAL A 95 6.41 14.13 5.97
N LEU A 96 5.45 13.90 6.86
CA LEU A 96 4.11 13.46 6.47
C LEU A 96 3.33 14.56 5.78
N GLU A 97 3.38 15.79 6.28
CA GLU A 97 2.70 16.93 5.66
C GLU A 97 3.20 17.13 4.23
N GLU A 98 4.52 17.01 4.03
CA GLU A 98 5.16 16.99 2.71
C GLU A 98 4.58 15.85 1.86
N LEU A 99 4.67 14.60 2.31
CA LEU A 99 4.15 13.42 1.59
C LEU A 99 2.67 13.50 1.25
N MET A 100 1.83 14.02 2.15
CA MET A 100 0.40 14.18 1.90
C MET A 100 0.10 15.28 0.87
N THR A 101 0.99 16.28 0.74
CA THR A 101 0.80 17.42 -0.15
C THR A 101 1.42 17.17 -1.54
N SER A 102 2.66 16.65 -1.60
CA SER A 102 3.39 16.41 -2.84
C SER A 102 3.20 14.99 -3.38
N GLY A 103 2.81 14.03 -2.55
CA GLY A 103 2.74 12.60 -2.90
C GLY A 103 4.09 11.87 -2.88
N GLU A 104 5.20 12.61 -2.72
CA GLU A 104 6.55 12.07 -2.73
C GLU A 104 7.50 12.90 -1.87
N THR A 105 8.59 12.29 -1.39
CA THR A 105 9.63 13.02 -0.67
C THR A 105 11.02 12.44 -0.96
N PRO A 106 12.04 13.27 -1.23
CA PRO A 106 13.38 12.77 -1.48
C PRO A 106 14.02 12.28 -0.17
N ALA A 107 14.65 11.11 -0.22
CA ALA A 107 15.44 10.57 0.89
C ALA A 107 16.50 9.59 0.37
N THR A 108 17.54 9.37 1.17
CA THR A 108 18.50 8.28 0.96
C THR A 108 18.10 7.10 1.83
N LEU A 109 17.83 5.94 1.23
CA LEU A 109 17.40 4.75 1.98
C LEU A 109 18.52 4.22 2.88
N THR A 110 18.25 4.19 4.19
CA THR A 110 19.12 3.59 5.19
C THR A 110 18.96 2.05 5.11
N PRO A 111 20.03 1.29 4.85
CA PRO A 111 19.94 -0.17 4.75
C PRO A 111 19.90 -0.87 6.11
N GLN A 112 20.44 -0.24 7.17
CA GLN A 112 20.49 -0.81 8.51
C GLN A 112 20.28 0.26 9.57
N PHE A 113 19.36 -0.01 10.50
CA PHE A 113 19.09 0.84 11.65
C PHE A 113 19.98 0.42 12.83
N SER A 114 20.66 1.38 13.45
CA SER A 114 21.47 1.17 14.66
C SER A 114 20.97 2.09 15.76
N PHE A 115 20.96 1.58 17.00
CA PHE A 115 20.63 2.36 18.20
C PHE A 115 21.77 3.31 18.62
N GLU A 116 22.97 3.16 18.04
CA GLU A 116 24.16 3.95 18.39
C GLU A 116 24.26 5.26 17.61
N ARG A 117 23.45 5.45 16.56
CA ARG A 117 23.41 6.68 15.75
C ARG A 117 22.12 7.44 15.97
N ASP A 118 22.20 8.76 15.86
CA ASP A 118 21.03 9.63 15.92
C ASP A 118 20.05 9.31 14.80
N PHE A 119 18.77 9.26 15.15
CA PHE A 119 17.69 9.01 14.21
C PHE A 119 17.42 10.25 13.38
N ASN A 120 17.64 10.17 12.06
CA ASN A 120 17.47 11.32 11.17
C ASN A 120 16.25 11.21 10.24
N ARG A 121 16.03 12.24 9.43
CA ARG A 121 14.91 12.30 8.46
C ARG A 121 14.94 11.13 7.47
N ASN A 122 16.12 10.78 6.97
CA ASN A 122 16.28 9.66 6.03
C ASN A 122 15.94 8.33 6.69
N ASP A 123 16.27 8.15 7.97
CA ASP A 123 15.89 6.95 8.72
C ASP A 123 14.36 6.83 8.86
N PHE A 124 13.67 7.94 9.15
CA PHE A 124 12.22 7.97 9.20
C PHE A 124 11.56 7.65 7.85
N VAL A 125 12.02 8.28 6.76
CA VAL A 125 11.51 7.99 5.42
C VAL A 125 11.80 6.53 5.02
N SER A 126 12.97 6.01 5.37
CA SER A 126 13.34 4.61 5.10
C SER A 126 12.41 3.65 5.83
N LEU A 127 12.08 3.92 7.09
CA LEU A 127 11.12 3.12 7.85
C LEU A 127 9.71 3.17 7.26
N LEU A 128 9.26 4.33 6.78
CA LEU A 128 7.98 4.44 6.06
C LEU A 128 7.99 3.67 4.75
N PHE A 129 9.13 3.63 4.05
CA PHE A 129 9.28 2.90 2.79
C PHE A 129 9.31 1.38 2.97
N TYR A 130 9.84 0.87 4.09
CA TYR A 130 9.92 -0.57 4.37
C TYR A 130 8.69 -1.15 5.09
N LEU A 131 7.77 -0.30 5.57
CA LEU A 131 6.48 -0.72 6.14
C LEU A 131 5.54 -1.21 5.04
#